data_AF-A0A9E0R2Y3-F1
#
_entry.id   AF-A0A9E0R2Y3-F1
#
_cell.length_a   1.000
_cell.length_b   1.000
_cell.length_c   1.000
_cell.angle_alpha   90.00
_cell.angle_beta   90.00
_cell.angle_gamma   90.00
#
_symmetry.space_group_name_H-M   'P 1'
#
loop_
_entity.id
_entity.type
_entity.pdbx_description
1 polymer ?
#
loop_
_entity_poly.entity_id
_entity_poly.type
_entity_poly.pdbx_seq_one_letter_code
_entity_poly.pdbx_strand_id
1 'polypeptide(L)'
;VISMATIGVEPRIMGFGPAPAIKKLLKRTQMTLAQIDLIELNEAFASQALATMRDLGIADDDPRVNPNGGAIALGQGIATLIERV
;
A
#
# COMPACT_ATOMS: atom_id res chain seq x y z
N VAL A 1 2.13 -7.13 15.52
CA VAL A 1 2.28 -7.40 14.07
C VAL A 1 1.72 -8.78 13.76
N ILE A 2 0.66 -8.87 12.94
CA ILE A 2 0.04 -10.17 12.56
C ILE A 2 0.80 -10.85 11.42
N SER A 3 1.38 -10.07 10.50
CA SER A 3 2.09 -10.61 9.33
C SER A 3 2.87 -9.50 8.61
N MET A 4 4.01 -9.84 7.97
CA MET A 4 4.79 -8.94 7.08
C MET A 4 5.23 -9.66 5.79
N ALA A 5 5.08 -9.04 4.62
CA ALA A 5 5.45 -9.67 3.34
C ALA A 5 6.38 -8.75 2.54
N THR A 6 7.45 -9.33 1.99
CA THR A 6 8.39 -8.66 1.07
C THR A 6 8.43 -9.39 -0.26
N ILE A 7 8.63 -8.65 -1.34
CA ILE A 7 8.73 -9.14 -2.71
C ILE A 7 9.74 -8.29 -3.49
N GLY A 8 10.41 -8.89 -4.47
CA GLY A 8 11.27 -8.16 -5.42
C GLY A 8 10.53 -7.93 -6.75
N VAL A 9 10.53 -6.69 -7.23
CA VAL A 9 10.05 -6.33 -8.57
C VAL A 9 11.22 -5.79 -9.41
N GLU A 10 11.03 -5.79 -10.72
CA GLU A 10 11.93 -5.11 -11.65
C GLU A 10 12.11 -3.63 -11.28
N PRO A 11 13.34 -3.09 -11.24
CA PRO A 11 13.60 -1.72 -10.80
C PRO A 11 12.80 -0.65 -11.56
N ARG A 12 12.59 -0.87 -12.87
CA ARG A 12 11.79 0.01 -13.74
C ARG A 12 10.32 0.14 -13.34
N ILE A 13 9.80 -0.75 -12.50
CA ILE A 13 8.44 -0.74 -11.98
C ILE A 13 8.42 -0.79 -10.44
N MET A 14 9.49 -0.36 -9.76
CA MET A 14 9.64 -0.51 -8.31
C MET A 14 8.44 -0.02 -7.51
N GLY A 15 7.79 1.05 -7.98
CA GLY A 15 6.60 1.61 -7.34
C GLY A 15 5.43 0.63 -7.24
N PHE A 16 5.33 -0.36 -8.14
CA PHE A 16 4.26 -1.33 -8.15
C PHE A 16 4.42 -2.43 -7.08
N GLY A 17 5.56 -2.48 -6.36
CA GLY A 17 5.84 -3.50 -5.34
C GLY A 17 4.76 -3.74 -4.28
N PRO A 18 4.00 -2.73 -3.79
CA PRO A 18 2.95 -2.94 -2.80
C PRO A 18 1.86 -3.91 -3.25
N ALA A 19 1.44 -3.90 -4.51
CA ALA A 19 0.33 -4.74 -4.97
C ALA A 19 0.62 -6.26 -4.86
N PRO A 20 1.72 -6.80 -5.40
CA PRO A 20 2.10 -8.20 -5.17
C PRO A 20 2.47 -8.50 -3.71
N ALA A 21 3.02 -7.53 -2.96
CA ALA A 21 3.30 -7.72 -1.54
C ALA A 21 2.02 -7.91 -0.70
N ILE A 22 1.00 -7.09 -0.95
CA ILE A 22 -0.31 -7.20 -0.29
C ILE A 22 -1.01 -8.51 -0.70
N LYS A 23 -0.99 -8.90 -1.99
CA LYS A 23 -1.53 -10.20 -2.43
C LYS A 23 -0.85 -11.37 -1.72
N LYS A 24 0.48 -11.32 -1.57
CA LYS A 24 1.26 -12.33 -0.81
C LYS A 24 0.87 -12.33 0.67
N LEU A 25 0.70 -11.15 1.28
CA LEU A 25 0.28 -10.99 2.67
C LEU A 25 -1.08 -11.64 2.92
N LEU A 26 -2.09 -11.26 2.13
CA LEU A 26 -3.47 -11.75 2.22
C LEU A 26 -3.54 -13.26 2.03
N LYS A 27 -2.82 -13.80 1.05
CA LYS A 27 -2.73 -15.25 0.85
C LYS A 27 -2.13 -15.97 2.05
N ARG A 28 -1.10 -15.40 2.69
CA ARG A 28 -0.45 -16.01 3.86
C ARG A 28 -1.34 -15.95 5.10
N THR A 29 -2.07 -14.85 5.29
CA THR A 29 -2.97 -14.68 6.44
C THR A 29 -4.35 -15.29 6.23
N GLN A 30 -4.65 -15.78 5.02
CA GLN A 30 -5.98 -16.21 4.62
C GLN A 30 -7.05 -15.12 4.83
N MET A 31 -6.63 -13.86 4.70
CA MET A 31 -7.52 -12.70 4.81
C MET A 31 -7.91 -12.19 3.43
N THR A 32 -8.98 -11.40 3.41
CA THR A 32 -9.45 -10.67 2.24
C THR A 32 -9.33 -9.16 2.47
N LEU A 33 -9.29 -8.38 1.39
CA LEU A 33 -9.28 -6.91 1.48
C LEU A 33 -10.54 -6.35 2.16
N ALA A 34 -11.65 -7.07 2.14
CA ALA A 34 -12.89 -6.68 2.82
C ALA A 34 -12.77 -6.71 4.35
N GLN A 35 -11.78 -7.43 4.89
CA GLN A 35 -11.50 -7.53 6.32
C GLN A 35 -10.48 -6.48 6.80
N ILE A 36 -10.06 -5.57 5.92
CA ILE A 36 -9.11 -4.51 6.23
C ILE A 36 -9.88 -3.21 6.39
N ASP A 37 -9.88 -2.68 7.61
CA ASP A 37 -10.63 -1.46 7.96
C ASP A 37 -9.89 -0.18 7.58
N LEU A 38 -8.55 -0.21 7.61
CA LEU A 38 -7.68 0.93 7.35
C LEU A 38 -6.50 0.49 6.48
N ILE A 39 -6.22 1.28 5.43
CA ILE A 39 -5.13 1.04 4.48
C ILE A 39 -4.23 2.26 4.47
N GLU A 40 -3.04 2.11 5.05
CA GLU A 40 -1.96 3.10 4.93
C GLU A 40 -1.06 2.70 3.77
N LEU A 41 -1.23 3.37 2.63
CA LEU A 41 -0.43 3.17 1.43
C LEU A 41 0.54 4.34 1.28
N ASN A 42 1.83 4.05 1.23
CA ASN A 42 2.82 5.09 0.94
C ASN A 42 2.64 5.62 -0.50
N GLU A 43 2.27 6.89 -0.59
CA GLU A 43 2.09 7.61 -1.85
C GLU A 43 3.44 8.20 -2.30
N ALA A 44 4.34 7.37 -2.82
CA ALA A 44 5.57 7.87 -3.46
C ALA A 44 5.23 8.76 -4.67
N PHE A 45 4.25 8.32 -5.46
CA PHE A 45 3.70 9.04 -6.60
C PHE A 45 2.23 8.67 -6.76
N ALA A 46 1.37 9.61 -7.17
CA ALA A 46 -0.05 9.36 -7.37
C ALA A 46 -0.32 8.22 -8.37
N SER A 47 0.46 8.18 -9.46
CA SER A 47 0.35 7.13 -10.49
C SER A 47 0.62 5.73 -9.94
N GLN A 48 1.59 5.61 -9.04
CA GLN A 48 1.93 4.35 -8.37
C GLN A 48 0.83 3.91 -7.41
N ALA A 49 0.31 4.84 -6.60
CA ALA A 49 -0.74 4.56 -5.64
C ALA A 49 -2.00 4.06 -6.36
N LEU A 50 -2.44 4.77 -7.41
CA LEU A 50 -3.58 4.36 -8.24
C LEU A 50 -3.34 3.02 -8.93
N ALA A 51 -2.16 2.77 -9.50
CA ALA A 51 -1.84 1.49 -10.11
C ALA A 51 -1.93 0.33 -9.10
N THR A 52 -1.48 0.56 -7.87
CA THR A 52 -1.56 -0.41 -6.77
C THR A 52 -3.00 -0.70 -6.37
N MET A 53 -3.80 0.34 -6.15
CA MET A 53 -5.20 0.22 -5.74
C MET A 53 -6.02 -0.53 -6.78
N ARG A 54 -5.86 -0.17 -8.06
CA ARG A 54 -6.57 -0.82 -9.18
C ARG A 54 -6.20 -2.29 -9.33
N ASP A 55 -4.93 -2.66 -9.16
CA ASP A 55 -4.49 -4.07 -9.21
C ASP A 55 -5.02 -4.90 -8.03
N LEU A 56 -5.32 -4.25 -6.90
CA LEU A 56 -5.96 -4.85 -5.73
C LEU A 56 -7.49 -4.83 -5.80
N GLY A 57 -8.08 -4.17 -6.80
CA GLY A 57 -9.53 -4.01 -6.92
C GLY A 57 -10.13 -3.04 -5.90
N ILE A 58 -9.33 -2.11 -5.37
CA ILE A 58 -9.76 -1.04 -4.46
C ILE A 58 -10.21 0.15 -5.32
N ALA A 59 -11.36 0.75 -5.00
CA ALA A 59 -11.84 1.95 -5.69
C ALA A 59 -10.91 3.14 -5.44
N ASP A 60 -10.74 4.01 -6.44
CA ASP A 60 -9.81 5.15 -6.38
C ASP A 60 -10.16 6.15 -5.24
N ASP A 61 -11.40 6.13 -4.76
CA ASP A 61 -11.95 6.97 -3.68
C ASP A 61 -12.33 6.17 -2.41
N ASP A 62 -11.79 4.96 -2.24
CA ASP A 62 -12.09 4.12 -1.08
C ASP A 62 -11.70 4.83 0.24
N PRO A 63 -12.67 5.11 1.14
CA PRO A 63 -12.44 5.93 2.34
C PRO A 63 -11.49 5.28 3.35
N ARG A 64 -11.15 4.00 3.17
CA ARG A 64 -10.19 3.29 4.03
C ARG A 64 -8.74 3.64 3.70
N VAL A 65 -8.46 4.19 2.51
CA VAL A 65 -7.11 4.49 2.06
C VAL A 65 -6.69 5.88 2.54
N ASN A 66 -5.64 5.94 3.36
CA ASN A 66 -5.02 7.18 3.84
C ASN A 66 -6.01 8.26 4.35
N PRO A 67 -6.96 7.93 5.27
CA PRO A 67 -7.99 8.87 5.70
C PRO A 67 -7.43 10.12 6.40
N ASN A 68 -6.20 10.04 6.92
CA ASN A 68 -5.50 11.16 7.56
C ASN A 68 -4.53 11.90 6.61
N GLY A 69 -4.58 11.60 5.31
CA GLY A 69 -3.68 12.09 4.29
C GLY A 69 -2.44 11.21 4.12
N GLY A 70 -2.04 10.99 2.87
CA GLY A 70 -0.84 10.24 2.52
C GLY A 70 0.40 11.12 2.32
N ALA A 71 1.48 10.51 1.87
CA ALA A 71 2.78 11.17 1.76
C ALA A 71 2.82 12.33 0.74
N ILE A 72 1.90 12.36 -0.24
CA ILE A 72 1.78 13.50 -1.17
C ILE A 72 1.33 14.76 -0.44
N ALA A 73 0.37 14.64 0.48
CA ALA A 73 -0.18 15.75 1.23
C ALA A 73 0.68 16.16 2.43
N LEU A 74 1.29 15.18 3.11
CA LEU A 74 2.01 15.38 4.37
C LEU A 74 3.53 15.59 4.20
N GLY A 75 4.07 15.38 3.00
CA GLY A 75 5.50 15.44 2.70
C GLY A 75 6.23 14.11 2.91
N GLN A 76 7.28 13.89 2.12
CA GLN A 76 7.98 12.61 2.03
C GLN A 76 9.46 12.75 2.44
N GLY A 77 9.81 12.23 3.62
CA GLY A 77 11.20 12.01 4.02
C GLY A 77 11.66 10.62 3.61
N ILE A 78 12.76 10.50 2.85
CA ILE A 78 13.29 9.21 2.35
C ILE A 78 13.55 8.18 3.48
N ALA A 79 13.77 8.65 4.72
CA ALA A 79 14.11 7.81 5.87
C ALA A 79 12.99 7.60 6.90
N THR A 80 11.86 8.32 6.84
CA THR A 80 10.92 8.46 7.99
C THR A 80 9.74 7.48 7.96
N LEU A 81 9.81 6.39 7.20
CA LEU A 81 8.61 5.61 6.82
C LEU A 81 8.32 4.36 7.66
N ILE A 82 8.94 4.18 8.83
CA ILE A 82 8.73 2.95 9.64
C ILE A 82 7.97 3.20 10.96
N GLU A 83 7.69 4.44 11.36
CA GLU A 83 6.95 4.69 12.62
C GLU A 83 5.82 5.70 12.46
N ARG A 84 4.65 5.17 12.05
CA ARG A 84 3.35 5.72 12.45
C ARG A 84 2.46 4.54 12.87
N VAL A 85 2.74 4.03 14.08
CA VAL A 85 1.87 3.16 14.88
C VAL A 85 1.89 3.72 16.30
#